data_AF-A0A2V3IYM9-F1
#
_entry.id   AF-A0A2V3IYM9-F1
#
_cell.length_a   1.000
_cell.length_b   1.000
_cell.length_c   1.000
_cell.angle_alpha   90.00
_cell.angle_beta   90.00
_cell.angle_gamma   90.00
#
_symmetry.space_group_name_H-M   'P 1'
#
loop_
_entity.id
_entity.type
_entity.pdbx_description
1 polymer ?
#
loop_
_entity_poly.entity_id
_entity_poly.type
_entity_poly.pdbx_seq_one_letter_code
_entity_poly.pdbx_strand_id
1 'polypeptide(L)'
;MDRCVHEKVKDIHLQALLDLQRPVVFSPLHPKEIEPLLTEAHEAVSTLLPEPKPGRAACFVRLGVCHKRITDHEDLKLVRRKLCCKTCNQEAKETQLLICGRCASVMYCNEECQKRDFKNHRDQCVRIGALKEQLKALSNQIENYQVPNKDTVVNLFTYPAGRFWTLPGTRMYCTVRSCLADELASLGERYEVAWIAKRELKHRLELLRLSSDDALQQRAMVPFILIRLDRLEDCFAFLKHWLCRVCYQRNVNRIHKKSKQGQWIYGSIRRDEMMLDLLQMIPKASEVIDLAHLAALCLLKLRIMAKVRVHDYVFAVFARTRTGIKLGKVLQTIRYFYNREAYQTSVKRQHNYVQEYMTLLMQKNASLLPAILYPVPMLRQGRPRKIERGKPSEAWDTFRKCWRLFRRTPGTLKMLRDMFRCDVPVYDCYVES
;
A
#
# COMPACT_ATOMS: atom_id res chain seq x y z
N MET A 1 21.08 -2.49 21.58
CA MET A 1 20.48 -1.46 20.71
C MET A 1 21.38 -1.11 19.52
N ASP A 2 22.69 -0.93 19.70
CA ASP A 2 23.62 -0.61 18.60
C ASP A 2 23.71 -1.66 17.49
N ARG A 3 23.59 -2.96 17.84
CA ARG A 3 23.58 -4.07 16.87
C ARG A 3 22.39 -3.97 15.87
N CYS A 4 21.24 -3.44 16.30
CA CYS A 4 20.05 -3.33 15.45
C CYS A 4 20.13 -2.18 14.44
N VAL A 5 20.75 -1.05 14.83
CA VAL A 5 21.04 0.06 13.89
C VAL A 5 22.06 -0.40 12.86
N HIS A 6 23.09 -1.14 13.30
CA HIS A 6 24.14 -1.65 12.44
C HIS A 6 23.62 -2.68 11.41
N GLU A 7 22.79 -3.64 11.83
CA GLU A 7 22.14 -4.58 10.92
C GLU A 7 21.18 -3.89 9.95
N LYS A 8 20.37 -2.92 10.41
CA LYS A 8 19.48 -2.15 9.51
C LYS A 8 20.24 -1.31 8.50
N VAL A 9 21.38 -0.72 8.89
CA VAL A 9 22.25 0.02 7.97
C VAL A 9 22.89 -0.94 6.95
N LYS A 10 23.32 -2.15 7.38
CA LYS A 10 23.76 -3.21 6.46
C LYS A 10 22.66 -3.59 5.46
N ASP A 11 21.42 -3.83 5.90
CA ASP A 11 20.30 -4.18 5.03
C ASP A 11 19.97 -3.08 4.01
N ILE A 12 19.98 -1.81 4.46
CA ILE A 12 19.77 -0.65 3.59
C ILE A 12 20.91 -0.54 2.56
N HIS A 13 22.16 -0.78 2.96
CA HIS A 13 23.31 -0.77 2.05
C HIS A 13 23.27 -1.91 1.05
N LEU A 14 22.96 -3.14 1.50
CA LEU A 14 22.83 -4.29 0.62
C LEU A 14 21.71 -4.06 -0.40
N GLN A 15 20.57 -3.52 0.04
CA GLN A 15 19.48 -3.15 -0.87
C GLN A 15 19.90 -2.04 -1.85
N ALA A 16 20.62 -1.02 -1.40
CA ALA A 16 21.12 0.06 -2.26
C ALA A 16 22.15 -0.43 -3.29
N LEU A 17 23.06 -1.34 -2.90
CA LEU A 17 24.03 -1.98 -3.80
C LEU A 17 23.33 -2.90 -4.81
N LEU A 18 22.36 -3.72 -4.36
CA LEU A 18 21.51 -4.53 -5.24
C LEU A 18 20.66 -3.68 -6.19
N ASP A 19 20.30 -2.46 -5.78
CA ASP A 19 19.58 -1.51 -6.62
C ASP A 19 20.51 -0.83 -7.65
N LEU A 20 21.80 -0.67 -7.36
CA LEU A 20 22.82 -0.17 -8.28
C LEU A 20 23.28 -1.21 -9.32
N GLN A 21 23.22 -2.50 -8.98
CA GLN A 21 23.52 -3.61 -9.90
C GLN A 21 22.43 -3.83 -10.97
N ARG A 22 21.27 -3.19 -10.83
CA ARG A 22 20.19 -3.28 -11.83
C ARG A 22 20.39 -2.18 -12.88
N PRO A 23 20.25 -2.48 -14.17
CA PRO A 23 20.44 -1.48 -15.22
C PRO A 23 19.46 -0.32 -15.04
N VAL A 24 19.98 0.83 -14.59
CA VAL A 24 19.25 2.09 -14.52
C VAL A 24 19.33 2.72 -15.90
N VAL A 25 18.19 2.85 -16.58
CA VAL A 25 18.11 3.45 -17.93
C VAL A 25 18.50 4.95 -17.95
N PHE A 26 18.81 5.52 -16.80
CA PHE A 26 19.31 6.89 -16.64
C PHE A 26 20.81 7.00 -16.29
N SER A 27 21.58 5.89 -16.28
CA SER A 27 23.04 5.99 -16.17
C SER A 27 23.66 6.26 -17.53
N PRO A 28 24.38 7.39 -17.73
CA PRO A 28 25.19 7.61 -18.92
C PRO A 28 26.50 6.80 -18.87
N LEU A 29 26.82 6.18 -17.72
CA LEU A 29 28.04 5.41 -17.52
C LEU A 29 27.81 3.95 -17.92
N HIS A 30 28.78 3.41 -18.66
CA HIS A 30 28.80 2.03 -19.11
C HIS A 30 28.95 1.10 -17.90
N PRO A 31 28.34 -0.11 -17.88
CA PRO A 31 28.46 -1.05 -16.75
C PRO A 31 29.91 -1.27 -16.25
N LYS A 32 30.88 -1.22 -17.16
CA LYS A 32 32.33 -1.32 -16.88
C LYS A 32 32.90 -0.20 -15.99
N GLU A 33 32.26 0.96 -15.94
CA GLU A 33 32.67 2.09 -15.10
C GLU A 33 32.04 2.01 -13.70
N ILE A 34 30.92 1.30 -13.57
CA ILE A 34 30.18 1.14 -12.30
C ILE A 34 30.75 -0.02 -11.49
N GLU A 35 31.17 -1.09 -12.15
CA GLU A 35 31.65 -2.32 -11.53
C GLU A 35 32.85 -2.12 -10.58
N PRO A 36 33.89 -1.33 -10.91
CA PRO A 36 35.02 -1.08 -10.00
C PRO A 36 34.58 -0.33 -8.73
N LEU A 37 33.64 0.63 -8.86
CA LEU A 37 33.13 1.42 -7.75
C LEU A 37 32.26 0.59 -6.80
N LEU A 38 31.48 -0.36 -7.35
CA LEU A 38 30.71 -1.32 -6.55
C LEU A 38 31.63 -2.31 -5.82
N THR A 39 32.69 -2.77 -6.48
CA THR A 39 33.69 -3.65 -5.87
C THR A 39 34.43 -2.92 -4.74
N GLU A 40 34.91 -1.69 -4.97
CA GLU A 40 35.55 -0.86 -3.94
C GLU A 40 34.61 -0.58 -2.77
N ALA A 41 33.33 -0.29 -3.04
CA ALA A 41 32.32 -0.11 -2.00
C ALA A 41 32.10 -1.41 -1.19
N HIS A 42 32.03 -2.56 -1.87
CA HIS A 42 31.83 -3.86 -1.24
C HIS A 42 33.03 -4.28 -0.39
N GLU A 43 34.25 -4.06 -0.87
CA GLU A 43 35.49 -4.29 -0.13
C GLU A 43 35.64 -3.35 1.06
N ALA A 44 35.31 -2.07 0.90
CA ALA A 44 35.33 -1.10 1.98
C ALA A 44 34.28 -1.43 3.07
N VAL A 45 33.09 -1.89 2.67
CA VAL A 45 32.07 -2.37 3.61
C VAL A 45 32.53 -3.65 4.32
N SER A 46 33.18 -4.57 3.61
CA SER A 46 33.68 -5.83 4.18
C SER A 46 34.84 -5.63 5.15
N THR A 47 35.73 -4.67 4.88
CA THR A 47 36.87 -4.35 5.76
C THR A 47 36.50 -3.49 6.96
N LEU A 48 35.49 -2.62 6.85
CA LEU A 48 35.05 -1.73 7.93
C LEU A 48 34.11 -2.41 8.93
N LEU A 49 33.56 -3.58 8.60
CA LEU A 49 32.57 -4.30 9.41
C LEU A 49 33.14 -5.64 9.88
N PRO A 50 34.01 -5.66 10.91
CA PRO A 50 34.53 -6.91 11.45
C PRO A 50 33.37 -7.81 11.92
N GLU A 51 33.54 -9.12 11.77
CA GLU A 51 32.58 -10.10 12.29
C GLU A 51 32.26 -9.80 13.77
N PRO A 52 30.98 -9.84 14.17
CA PRO A 52 30.59 -9.49 15.53
C PRO A 52 31.19 -10.50 16.51
N LYS A 53 32.30 -10.14 17.17
CA LYS A 53 32.88 -10.94 18.25
C LYS A 53 31.82 -11.16 19.34
N PRO A 54 31.55 -12.41 19.75
CA PRO A 54 30.62 -12.67 20.85
C PRO A 54 31.18 -12.08 22.15
N GLY A 55 30.37 -11.30 22.87
CA GLY A 55 30.69 -10.87 24.25
C GLY A 55 31.07 -9.40 24.51
N ARG A 56 31.05 -8.48 23.53
CA ARG A 56 31.24 -7.04 23.82
C ARG A 56 30.06 -6.17 23.35
N ALA A 57 29.11 -5.93 24.25
CA ALA A 57 28.15 -4.85 24.13
C ALA A 57 28.80 -3.55 24.65
N ALA A 58 29.67 -2.94 23.84
CA ALA A 58 30.24 -1.63 24.16
C ALA A 58 29.29 -0.51 23.69
N CYS A 59 28.99 0.38 24.62
CA CYS A 59 28.11 1.54 24.54
C CYS A 59 28.56 2.54 23.46
N PHE A 60 27.79 2.72 22.38
CA PHE A 60 27.95 3.82 21.43
C PHE A 60 26.90 4.93 21.69
N VAL A 61 26.93 5.53 22.88
CA VAL A 61 26.18 6.77 23.19
C VAL A 61 27.16 7.93 23.33
N ARG A 62 27.73 8.40 22.22
CA ARG A 62 28.51 9.66 22.21
C ARG A 62 28.34 10.54 20.97
N LEU A 63 27.41 10.22 20.07
CA LEU A 63 27.17 11.04 18.88
C LEU A 63 26.01 12.04 18.99
N GLY A 64 25.28 12.11 20.11
CA GLY A 64 24.21 13.11 20.31
C GLY A 64 23.09 13.10 19.26
N VAL A 65 23.10 12.17 18.30
CA VAL A 65 22.03 11.96 17.34
C VAL A 65 20.92 11.26 18.11
N CYS A 66 19.97 12.08 18.59
CA CYS A 66 18.79 11.63 19.31
C CYS A 66 18.15 10.46 18.55
N HIS A 67 18.19 9.26 19.16
CA HIS A 67 17.63 8.01 18.63
C HIS A 67 16.15 8.18 18.19
N LYS A 68 15.47 9.15 18.78
CA LYS A 68 14.09 9.57 18.52
C LYS A 68 13.83 10.10 17.09
N ARG A 69 14.86 10.38 16.27
CA ARG A 69 14.70 10.78 14.84
C ARG A 69 14.95 9.65 13.84
N ILE A 70 15.64 8.58 14.23
CA ILE A 70 15.80 7.39 13.37
C ILE A 70 14.53 6.51 13.42
N THR A 71 13.75 6.62 14.50
CA THR A 71 12.41 6.02 14.62
C THR A 71 11.40 6.54 13.58
N ASP A 72 11.64 7.69 12.97
CA ASP A 72 10.80 8.25 11.89
C ASP A 72 10.75 7.33 10.64
N HIS A 73 11.70 6.40 10.51
CA HIS A 73 11.66 5.37 9.46
C HIS A 73 10.60 4.28 9.74
N GLU A 74 10.19 4.08 11.00
CA GLU A 74 8.99 3.30 11.33
C GLU A 74 7.71 4.08 11.07
N ASP A 75 7.73 5.41 11.17
CA ASP A 75 6.59 6.27 10.85
C ASP A 75 6.24 6.25 9.35
N LEU A 76 7.18 5.83 8.48
CA LEU A 76 6.86 5.52 7.08
C LEU A 76 6.02 4.25 6.92
N LYS A 77 5.98 3.33 7.89
CA LYS A 77 5.19 2.10 7.77
C LYS A 77 3.73 2.43 8.08
N LEU A 78 2.88 2.38 7.04
CA LEU A 78 1.43 2.63 7.20
C LEU A 78 0.72 1.53 8.00
N VAL A 79 1.33 0.34 8.05
CA VAL A 79 0.92 -0.82 8.86
C VAL A 79 2.12 -1.48 9.50
N ARG A 80 1.87 -2.16 10.62
CA ARG A 80 2.87 -3.03 11.25
C ARG A 80 3.13 -4.22 10.34
N ARG A 81 4.37 -4.31 9.83
CA ARG A 81 4.82 -5.43 8.99
C ARG A 81 5.03 -6.70 9.82
N LYS A 82 5.52 -6.55 11.04
CA LYS A 82 5.80 -7.66 11.95
C LYS A 82 4.51 -8.18 12.57
N LEU A 83 4.46 -9.51 12.71
CA LEU A 83 3.42 -10.17 13.48
C LEU A 83 3.62 -9.84 14.96
N CYS A 84 2.60 -9.31 15.60
CA CYS A 84 2.62 -8.97 17.01
C CYS A 84 1.35 -9.48 17.69
N CYS A 85 1.48 -9.84 18.96
CA CYS A 85 0.32 -10.13 19.77
C CYS A 85 -0.57 -8.89 19.84
N LYS A 86 -1.87 -9.04 19.55
CA LYS A 86 -2.75 -7.88 19.55
C LYS A 86 -2.90 -7.23 20.93
N THR A 87 -2.82 -8.04 21.98
CA THR A 87 -3.14 -7.62 23.35
C THR A 87 -1.94 -6.93 24.03
N CYS A 88 -0.76 -7.54 23.99
CA CYS A 88 0.44 -6.99 24.62
C CYS A 88 1.37 -6.25 23.66
N ASN A 89 1.07 -6.24 22.36
CA ASN A 89 1.91 -5.67 21.29
C ASN A 89 3.34 -6.24 21.20
N GLN A 90 3.64 -7.34 21.92
CA GLN A 90 4.94 -7.99 21.80
C GLN A 90 5.09 -8.56 20.39
N GLU A 91 6.20 -8.19 19.75
CA GLU A 91 6.66 -8.84 18.52
C GLU A 91 7.10 -10.25 18.89
N ALA A 92 6.61 -11.25 18.17
CA ALA A 92 7.06 -12.61 18.34
C ALA A 92 7.81 -13.06 17.10
N LYS A 93 8.67 -14.08 17.25
CA LYS A 93 9.13 -14.87 16.11
C LYS A 93 7.89 -15.55 15.52
N GLU A 94 7.70 -15.48 14.20
CA GLU A 94 6.41 -15.79 13.52
C GLU A 94 5.80 -17.15 13.90
N THR A 95 6.63 -18.13 14.27
CA THR A 95 6.22 -19.49 14.66
C THR A 95 5.60 -19.62 16.05
N GLN A 96 5.55 -18.55 16.86
CA GLN A 96 5.14 -18.62 18.26
C GLN A 96 3.78 -17.95 18.55
N LEU A 97 3.13 -17.34 17.55
CA LEU A 97 1.84 -16.68 17.77
C LEU A 97 0.68 -17.63 17.54
N LEU A 98 -0.20 -17.73 18.54
CA LEU A 98 -1.51 -18.34 18.42
C LEU A 98 -2.37 -17.49 17.49
N ILE A 99 -2.87 -18.10 16.42
CA ILE A 99 -3.84 -17.49 15.52
C ILE A 99 -5.24 -17.76 16.06
N CYS A 100 -6.13 -16.75 16.05
CA CYS A 100 -7.53 -16.96 16.41
C CYS A 100 -8.16 -18.09 15.55
N GLY A 101 -8.55 -19.20 16.16
CA GLY A 101 -9.04 -20.38 15.43
C GLY A 101 -10.24 -20.12 14.52
N ARG A 102 -11.11 -19.16 14.85
CA ARG A 102 -12.30 -18.84 14.06
C ARG A 102 -11.99 -17.90 12.89
N CYS A 103 -11.60 -16.66 13.15
CA CYS A 103 -11.39 -15.67 12.08
C CYS A 103 -10.06 -15.90 11.33
N ALA A 104 -9.06 -16.51 11.99
CA ALA A 104 -7.68 -16.66 11.53
C ALA A 104 -6.96 -15.34 11.18
N SER A 105 -7.48 -14.21 11.65
CA SER A 105 -7.03 -12.87 11.25
C SER A 105 -6.24 -12.15 12.34
N VAL A 106 -6.39 -12.56 13.60
CA VAL A 106 -5.75 -11.94 14.78
C VAL A 106 -4.80 -12.96 15.41
N MET A 107 -3.68 -12.46 15.95
CA MET A 107 -2.59 -13.24 16.52
C MET A 107 -2.31 -12.84 17.97
N TYR A 108 -1.93 -13.81 18.79
CA TYR A 108 -1.70 -13.68 20.23
C TYR A 108 -0.46 -14.45 20.66
N CYS A 109 0.24 -14.01 21.69
CA CYS A 109 1.36 -14.79 22.24
C CYS A 109 0.89 -15.98 23.08
N ASN A 110 -0.30 -15.92 23.66
CA ASN A 110 -0.89 -16.97 24.50
C ASN A 110 -2.42 -16.83 24.58
N GLU A 111 -3.08 -17.83 25.18
CA GLU A 111 -4.53 -17.88 25.34
C GLU A 111 -5.09 -16.74 26.20
N GLU A 112 -4.33 -16.27 27.20
CA GLU A 112 -4.76 -15.17 28.06
C GLU A 112 -4.92 -13.88 27.26
N CYS A 113 -3.95 -13.58 26.40
CA CYS A 113 -4.03 -12.45 25.49
C CYS A 113 -5.22 -12.58 24.54
N GLN A 114 -5.49 -13.79 24.03
CA GLN A 114 -6.66 -14.05 23.20
C GLN A 114 -7.96 -13.81 23.95
N LYS A 115 -8.12 -14.36 25.17
CA LYS A 115 -9.31 -14.18 26.01
C LYS A 115 -9.56 -12.71 26.33
N ARG A 116 -8.50 -11.93 26.57
CA ARG A 116 -8.59 -10.49 26.84
C ARG A 116 -9.10 -9.70 25.64
N ASP A 117 -8.56 -9.95 24.45
CA ASP A 117 -9.00 -9.24 23.23
C ASP A 117 -10.34 -9.77 22.68
N PHE A 118 -10.73 -11.01 23.01
CA PHE A 118 -11.96 -11.62 22.51
C PHE A 118 -13.19 -10.77 22.77
N LYS A 119 -13.29 -10.13 23.94
CA LYS A 119 -14.40 -9.22 24.25
C LYS A 119 -14.56 -8.08 23.24
N ASN A 120 -13.44 -7.58 22.68
CA ASN A 120 -13.45 -6.45 21.76
C ASN A 120 -13.71 -6.86 20.30
N HIS A 121 -13.35 -8.08 19.91
CA HIS A 121 -13.45 -8.53 18.51
C HIS A 121 -14.42 -9.68 18.27
N ARG A 122 -15.12 -10.15 19.31
CA ARG A 122 -16.08 -11.27 19.26
C ARG A 122 -17.04 -11.14 18.08
N ASP A 123 -17.72 -10.00 17.93
CA ASP A 123 -18.76 -9.84 16.93
C ASP A 123 -18.21 -9.94 15.51
N GLN A 124 -17.10 -9.25 15.24
CA GLN A 124 -16.39 -9.36 13.96
C GLN A 124 -15.83 -10.76 13.73
N CYS A 125 -15.34 -11.42 14.79
CA CYS A 125 -14.82 -12.78 14.73
C CYS A 125 -15.89 -13.80 14.32
N VAL A 126 -17.08 -13.68 14.92
CA VAL A 126 -18.26 -14.50 14.58
C VAL A 126 -18.65 -14.28 13.12
N ARG A 127 -18.78 -13.02 12.68
CA ARG A 127 -19.16 -12.70 11.29
C ARG A 127 -18.14 -13.21 10.27
N ILE A 128 -16.84 -12.97 10.49
CA ILE A 128 -15.77 -13.48 9.62
C ILE A 128 -15.78 -15.00 9.57
N GLY A 129 -15.98 -15.67 10.71
CA GLY A 129 -16.09 -17.12 10.79
C GLY A 129 -17.25 -17.64 9.94
N ALA A 130 -18.46 -17.08 10.13
CA ALA A 130 -19.65 -17.46 9.39
C ALA A 130 -19.47 -17.26 7.87
N LEU A 131 -18.93 -16.11 7.45
CA LEU A 131 -18.67 -15.80 6.04
C LEU A 131 -17.64 -16.76 5.42
N LYS A 132 -16.62 -17.20 6.17
CA LYS A 132 -15.65 -18.20 5.69
C LYS A 132 -16.28 -19.56 5.45
N GLU A 133 -17.10 -20.05 6.38
CA GLU A 133 -17.79 -21.33 6.23
C GLU A 133 -18.80 -21.27 5.08
N GLN A 134 -19.57 -20.18 4.99
CA GLN A 134 -20.50 -19.96 3.88
C GLN A 134 -19.76 -19.89 2.53
N LEU A 135 -18.62 -19.19 2.46
CA LEU A 135 -17.80 -19.13 1.26
C LEU A 135 -17.25 -20.50 0.85
N LYS A 136 -16.86 -21.34 1.82
CA LYS A 136 -16.40 -22.71 1.59
C LYS A 136 -17.54 -23.58 1.03
N ALA A 137 -18.72 -23.54 1.65
CA ALA A 137 -19.90 -24.25 1.18
C ALA A 137 -20.29 -23.84 -0.25
N LEU A 138 -20.31 -22.53 -0.55
CA LEU A 138 -20.58 -22.02 -1.89
C LEU A 138 -19.48 -22.39 -2.91
N SER A 139 -18.21 -22.46 -2.49
CA SER A 139 -17.13 -22.96 -3.36
C SER A 139 -17.41 -24.40 -3.80
N ASN A 140 -17.76 -25.26 -2.85
CA ASN A 140 -18.08 -26.66 -3.14
C ASN A 140 -19.30 -26.79 -4.07
N GLN A 141 -20.33 -25.95 -3.88
CA GLN A 141 -21.51 -25.91 -4.75
C GLN A 141 -21.17 -25.46 -6.18
N ILE A 142 -20.24 -24.51 -6.33
CA ILE A 142 -19.79 -23.99 -7.64
C ILE A 142 -18.88 -24.99 -8.36
N GLU A 143 -18.04 -25.71 -7.62
CA GLU A 143 -17.20 -26.79 -8.15
C GLU A 143 -18.03 -27.96 -8.67
N ASN A 144 -19.18 -28.22 -8.04
CA ASN A 144 -20.10 -29.30 -8.36
C ASN A 144 -21.48 -28.78 -8.81
N TYR A 145 -21.50 -27.73 -9.63
CA TYR A 145 -22.74 -27.09 -10.04
C TYR A 145 -23.54 -28.01 -10.98
N GLN A 146 -24.75 -28.38 -10.56
CA GLN A 146 -25.67 -29.15 -11.37
C GLN A 146 -26.42 -28.23 -12.34
N VAL A 147 -26.31 -28.51 -13.64
CA VAL A 147 -26.99 -27.70 -14.66
C VAL A 147 -28.51 -27.99 -14.62
N PRO A 148 -29.39 -26.98 -14.50
CA PRO A 148 -30.83 -27.21 -14.53
C PRO A 148 -31.25 -27.96 -15.79
N ASN A 149 -32.10 -28.98 -15.64
CA ASN A 149 -32.62 -29.84 -16.71
C ASN A 149 -31.55 -30.64 -17.46
N LYS A 150 -30.37 -30.86 -16.87
CA LYS A 150 -29.34 -31.76 -17.40
C LYS A 150 -28.71 -32.57 -16.27
N ASP A 151 -28.45 -33.84 -16.52
CA ASP A 151 -27.68 -34.71 -15.60
C ASP A 151 -26.17 -34.48 -15.71
N THR A 152 -25.76 -33.21 -15.85
CA THR A 152 -24.37 -32.82 -16.02
C THR A 152 -23.94 -31.93 -14.86
N VAL A 153 -22.89 -32.37 -14.18
CA VAL A 153 -22.17 -31.57 -13.18
C VAL A 153 -21.04 -30.82 -13.87
N VAL A 154 -20.96 -29.51 -13.66
CA VAL A 154 -19.90 -28.66 -14.22
C VAL A 154 -19.21 -27.85 -13.13
N ASN A 155 -17.89 -27.71 -13.24
CA ASN A 155 -17.14 -26.80 -12.38
C ASN A 155 -17.19 -25.38 -12.97
N LEU A 156 -17.97 -24.50 -12.36
CA LEU A 156 -18.12 -23.12 -12.85
C LEU A 156 -16.86 -22.26 -12.69
N PHE A 157 -15.85 -22.67 -11.90
CA PHE A 157 -14.55 -21.98 -11.87
C PHE A 157 -13.74 -22.19 -13.16
N THR A 158 -14.07 -23.23 -13.94
CA THR A 158 -13.45 -23.47 -15.26
C THR A 158 -14.05 -22.58 -16.34
N TYR A 159 -15.21 -21.96 -16.08
CA TYR A 159 -15.79 -20.98 -16.99
C TYR A 159 -14.83 -19.78 -17.13
N PRO A 160 -14.74 -19.15 -18.33
CA PRO A 160 -13.69 -18.17 -18.58
C PRO A 160 -13.79 -17.00 -17.60
N ALA A 161 -12.75 -16.83 -16.78
CA ALA A 161 -12.68 -15.77 -15.78
C ALA A 161 -12.88 -14.38 -16.41
N GLY A 162 -13.50 -13.48 -15.64
CA GLY A 162 -13.92 -12.15 -16.07
C GLY A 162 -15.44 -12.02 -16.27
N ARG A 163 -16.17 -13.13 -16.43
CA ARG A 163 -17.65 -13.16 -16.57
C ARG A 163 -18.34 -13.91 -15.44
N PHE A 164 -17.63 -14.15 -14.34
CA PHE A 164 -18.15 -15.04 -13.30
C PHE A 164 -19.44 -14.48 -12.69
N TRP A 165 -19.50 -13.18 -12.40
CA TRP A 165 -20.68 -12.51 -11.81
C TRP A 165 -21.96 -12.55 -12.67
N THR A 166 -21.83 -12.70 -14.00
CA THR A 166 -23.00 -12.73 -14.87
C THR A 166 -23.77 -14.05 -14.77
N LEU A 167 -23.13 -15.10 -14.25
CA LEU A 167 -23.75 -16.40 -14.02
C LEU A 167 -24.63 -16.33 -12.75
N PRO A 168 -25.95 -16.60 -12.82
CA PRO A 168 -26.82 -16.50 -11.65
C PRO A 168 -26.34 -17.31 -10.44
N GLY A 169 -25.86 -18.54 -10.67
CA GLY A 169 -25.39 -19.45 -9.61
C GLY A 169 -24.12 -19.02 -8.86
N THR A 170 -23.40 -18.01 -9.34
CA THR A 170 -22.12 -17.57 -8.73
C THR A 170 -22.22 -16.26 -7.96
N ARG A 171 -23.33 -15.51 -8.13
CA ARG A 171 -23.50 -14.18 -7.51
C ARG A 171 -23.38 -14.24 -6.00
N MET A 172 -24.01 -15.23 -5.37
CA MET A 172 -23.96 -15.39 -3.91
C MET A 172 -22.53 -15.58 -3.41
N TYR A 173 -21.71 -16.39 -4.11
CA TYR A 173 -20.30 -16.57 -3.76
C TYR A 173 -19.50 -15.27 -3.82
N CYS A 174 -19.69 -14.50 -4.90
CA CYS A 174 -19.02 -13.21 -5.05
C CYS A 174 -19.46 -12.21 -3.97
N THR A 175 -20.76 -12.16 -3.66
CA THR A 175 -21.30 -11.31 -2.59
C THR A 175 -20.70 -11.68 -1.23
N VAL A 176 -20.75 -12.97 -0.84
CA VAL A 176 -20.19 -13.45 0.44
C VAL A 176 -18.68 -13.16 0.52
N ARG A 177 -17.95 -13.37 -0.58
CA ARG A 177 -16.52 -13.03 -0.65
C ARG A 177 -16.26 -11.53 -0.50
N SER A 178 -17.10 -10.67 -1.07
CA SER A 178 -17.00 -9.22 -0.88
C SER A 178 -17.27 -8.83 0.56
N CYS A 179 -18.33 -9.36 1.17
CA CYS A 179 -18.64 -9.14 2.58
C CYS A 179 -17.47 -9.58 3.49
N LEU A 180 -16.84 -10.71 3.18
CA LEU A 180 -15.65 -11.16 3.89
C LEU A 180 -14.48 -10.17 3.74
N ALA A 181 -14.26 -9.64 2.54
CA ALA A 181 -13.23 -8.62 2.31
C ALA A 181 -13.53 -7.33 3.10
N ASP A 182 -14.79 -6.91 3.20
CA ASP A 182 -15.19 -5.71 3.93
C ASP A 182 -15.07 -5.88 5.46
N GLU A 183 -15.42 -7.05 6.01
CA GLU A 183 -15.17 -7.37 7.42
C GLU A 183 -13.67 -7.42 7.72
N LEU A 184 -12.85 -7.98 6.82
CA LEU A 184 -11.38 -7.94 6.94
C LEU A 184 -10.84 -6.51 6.86
N ALA A 185 -11.40 -5.64 6.02
CA ALA A 185 -11.03 -4.24 5.93
C ALA A 185 -11.30 -3.51 7.25
N SER A 186 -12.50 -3.68 7.82
CA SER A 186 -12.90 -3.12 9.11
C SER A 186 -12.00 -3.61 10.26
N LEU A 187 -11.68 -4.90 10.26
CA LEU A 187 -10.73 -5.49 11.21
C LEU A 187 -9.31 -4.93 11.02
N GLY A 188 -8.89 -4.76 9.77
CA GLY A 188 -7.60 -4.20 9.38
C GLY A 188 -7.44 -2.73 9.78
N GLU A 189 -8.51 -1.94 9.73
CA GLU A 189 -8.53 -0.58 10.28
C GLU A 189 -8.33 -0.58 11.79
N ARG A 190 -8.88 -1.54 12.52
CA ARG A 190 -8.76 -1.59 13.98
C ARG A 190 -7.36 -2.02 14.44
N TYR A 191 -6.75 -2.95 13.73
CA TYR A 191 -5.51 -3.59 14.17
C TYR A 191 -4.27 -3.17 13.41
N GLU A 192 -4.44 -2.73 12.17
CA GLU A 192 -3.38 -2.10 11.37
C GLU A 192 -2.16 -3.02 11.16
N VAL A 193 -2.46 -4.30 10.96
CA VAL A 193 -1.48 -5.37 10.71
C VAL A 193 -1.46 -5.71 9.23
N ALA A 194 -0.26 -5.78 8.65
CA ALA A 194 -0.08 -6.10 7.23
C ALA A 194 -0.71 -7.45 6.82
N TRP A 195 -0.70 -8.44 7.70
CA TRP A 195 -1.33 -9.75 7.49
C TRP A 195 -2.80 -9.64 7.08
N ILE A 196 -3.59 -8.84 7.81
CA ILE A 196 -5.02 -8.68 7.56
C ILE A 196 -5.22 -7.98 6.20
N ALA A 197 -4.46 -6.92 5.93
CA ALA A 197 -4.49 -6.22 4.65
C ALA A 197 -4.09 -7.12 3.46
N LYS A 198 -3.15 -8.06 3.63
CA LYS A 198 -2.81 -9.06 2.60
C LYS A 198 -3.98 -10.00 2.32
N ARG A 199 -4.69 -10.45 3.37
CA ARG A 199 -5.88 -11.31 3.23
C ARG A 199 -7.03 -10.56 2.55
N GLU A 200 -7.29 -9.31 2.98
CA GLU A 200 -8.25 -8.42 2.33
C GLU A 200 -7.93 -8.28 0.83
N LEU A 201 -6.68 -7.93 0.50
CA LEU A 201 -6.23 -7.78 -0.88
C LEU A 201 -6.46 -9.04 -1.70
N LYS A 202 -6.13 -10.22 -1.14
CA LYS A 202 -6.35 -11.51 -1.81
C LYS A 202 -7.80 -11.70 -2.24
N HIS A 203 -8.77 -11.40 -1.36
CA HIS A 203 -10.18 -11.54 -1.68
C HIS A 203 -10.64 -10.53 -2.75
N ARG A 204 -10.20 -9.26 -2.66
CA ARG A 204 -10.57 -8.22 -3.63
C ARG A 204 -9.98 -8.47 -5.02
N LEU A 205 -8.70 -8.83 -5.10
CA LEU A 205 -8.05 -9.17 -6.37
C LEU A 205 -8.69 -10.38 -7.02
N GLU A 206 -9.09 -11.36 -6.22
CA GLU A 206 -9.78 -12.54 -6.73
C GLU A 206 -11.18 -12.21 -7.26
N LEU A 207 -11.92 -11.30 -6.61
CA LEU A 207 -13.20 -10.81 -7.15
C LEU A 207 -13.01 -10.08 -8.47
N LEU A 208 -11.99 -9.22 -8.58
CA LEU A 208 -11.67 -8.53 -9.84
C LEU A 208 -11.23 -9.52 -10.94
N ARG A 209 -10.51 -10.59 -10.58
CA ARG A 209 -10.15 -11.65 -11.53
C ARG A 209 -11.40 -12.34 -12.07
N LEU A 210 -12.32 -12.72 -11.19
CA LEU A 210 -13.57 -13.41 -11.52
C LEU A 210 -14.56 -12.51 -12.27
N SER A 211 -14.67 -11.23 -11.90
CA SER A 211 -15.57 -10.23 -12.48
C SER A 211 -14.77 -9.07 -13.04
N SER A 212 -14.51 -9.11 -14.36
CA SER A 212 -13.68 -8.09 -14.98
C SER A 212 -14.40 -6.74 -14.98
N ASP A 213 -15.72 -6.69 -15.09
CA ASP A 213 -16.54 -5.47 -15.04
C ASP A 213 -16.51 -4.72 -13.70
N ASP A 214 -15.93 -5.30 -12.64
CA ASP A 214 -15.96 -4.77 -11.29
C ASP A 214 -17.39 -4.48 -10.77
N ALA A 215 -18.32 -5.40 -11.02
CA ALA A 215 -19.72 -5.27 -10.60
C ALA A 215 -19.90 -5.01 -9.09
N LEU A 216 -18.92 -5.40 -8.27
CA LEU A 216 -18.91 -5.22 -6.82
C LEU A 216 -18.04 -4.05 -6.35
N GLN A 217 -17.58 -3.17 -7.25
CA GLN A 217 -16.82 -1.95 -6.94
C GLN A 217 -15.54 -2.16 -6.10
N GLN A 218 -14.89 -3.30 -6.27
CA GLN A 218 -13.67 -3.69 -5.56
C GLN A 218 -12.46 -2.86 -5.97
N ARG A 219 -12.45 -2.32 -7.19
CA ARG A 219 -11.27 -1.59 -7.72
C ARG A 219 -10.96 -0.33 -6.93
N ALA A 220 -11.98 0.32 -6.35
CA ALA A 220 -11.81 1.54 -5.58
C ALA A 220 -11.01 1.32 -4.28
N MET A 221 -10.98 0.11 -3.73
CA MET A 221 -10.27 -0.22 -2.49
C MET A 221 -8.82 -0.68 -2.72
N VAL A 222 -8.56 -1.39 -3.81
CA VAL A 222 -7.27 -2.07 -4.06
C VAL A 222 -6.06 -1.13 -3.99
N PRO A 223 -6.05 0.07 -4.62
CA PRO A 223 -4.92 0.98 -4.55
C PRO A 223 -4.54 1.36 -3.12
N PHE A 224 -5.52 1.62 -2.27
CA PHE A 224 -5.29 1.99 -0.88
C PHE A 224 -4.69 0.85 -0.06
N ILE A 225 -5.11 -0.40 -0.34
CA ILE A 225 -4.54 -1.59 0.30
C ILE A 225 -3.09 -1.81 -0.15
N LEU A 226 -2.80 -1.62 -1.44
CA LEU A 226 -1.45 -1.72 -1.99
C LEU A 226 -0.52 -0.65 -1.38
N ILE A 227 -0.98 0.59 -1.28
CA ILE A 227 -0.26 1.69 -0.60
C ILE A 227 -0.02 1.33 0.87
N ARG A 228 -1.05 0.84 1.57
CA ARG A 228 -0.96 0.40 2.96
C ARG A 228 0.11 -0.67 3.15
N LEU A 229 0.19 -1.64 2.23
CA LEU A 229 1.20 -2.70 2.21
C LEU A 229 2.57 -2.27 1.68
N ASP A 230 2.75 -0.99 1.35
CA ASP A 230 3.95 -0.41 0.74
C ASP A 230 4.32 -1.03 -0.62
N ARG A 231 3.34 -1.59 -1.33
CA ARG A 231 3.45 -2.14 -2.70
C ARG A 231 3.17 -1.06 -3.74
N LEU A 232 4.01 -0.03 -3.77
CA LEU A 232 3.79 1.18 -4.57
C LEU A 232 3.88 0.92 -6.09
N GLU A 233 4.79 0.05 -6.52
CA GLU A 233 4.92 -0.37 -7.93
C GLU A 233 3.62 -1.04 -8.43
N ASP A 234 3.13 -2.01 -7.66
CA ASP A 234 1.87 -2.70 -7.94
C ASP A 234 0.67 -1.74 -7.93
N CYS A 235 0.67 -0.74 -7.03
CA CYS A 235 -0.37 0.29 -7.01
C CYS A 235 -0.38 1.11 -8.30
N PHE A 236 0.79 1.54 -8.78
CA PHE A 236 0.90 2.29 -10.03
C PHE A 236 0.48 1.43 -11.22
N ALA A 237 0.96 0.19 -11.30
CA ALA A 237 0.58 -0.76 -12.35
C ALA A 237 -0.94 -1.00 -12.39
N PHE A 238 -1.56 -1.18 -11.23
CA PHE A 238 -3.00 -1.33 -11.08
C PHE A 238 -3.77 -0.10 -11.57
N LEU A 239 -3.37 1.10 -11.12
CA LEU A 239 -4.00 2.36 -11.54
C LEU A 239 -3.89 2.55 -13.06
N LYS A 240 -2.70 2.32 -13.62
CA LYS A 240 -2.43 2.41 -15.07
C LYS A 240 -3.32 1.45 -15.84
N HIS A 241 -3.42 0.19 -15.40
CA HIS A 241 -4.26 -0.82 -16.05
C HIS A 241 -5.72 -0.36 -16.15
N TRP A 242 -6.31 0.09 -15.03
CA TRP A 242 -7.71 0.48 -14.99
C TRP A 242 -8.00 1.77 -15.75
N LEU A 243 -7.10 2.76 -15.70
CA LEU A 243 -7.25 3.97 -16.51
C LEU A 243 -7.13 3.67 -18.01
N CYS A 244 -6.13 2.91 -18.43
CA CYS A 244 -6.00 2.50 -19.83
C CYS A 244 -7.25 1.74 -20.32
N ARG A 245 -7.84 0.91 -19.47
CA ARG A 245 -9.06 0.20 -19.83
C ARG A 245 -10.23 1.14 -20.07
N VAL A 246 -10.44 2.13 -19.19
CA VAL A 246 -11.53 3.10 -19.33
C VAL A 246 -11.29 4.01 -20.54
N CYS A 247 -10.07 4.51 -20.74
CA CYS A 247 -9.75 5.44 -21.82
C CYS A 247 -9.72 4.80 -23.21
N TYR A 248 -9.29 3.54 -23.33
CA TYR A 248 -9.06 2.88 -24.63
C TYR A 248 -9.97 1.68 -24.90
N GLN A 249 -10.96 1.42 -24.05
CA GLN A 249 -11.88 0.28 -24.16
C GLN A 249 -11.18 -1.07 -24.41
N ARG A 250 -9.96 -1.24 -23.86
CA ARG A 250 -9.16 -2.44 -24.11
C ARG A 250 -9.92 -3.69 -23.69
N ASN A 251 -9.94 -4.69 -24.58
CA ASN A 251 -10.53 -5.99 -24.29
C ASN A 251 -9.67 -6.77 -23.28
N VAL A 252 -9.85 -6.47 -22.00
CA VAL A 252 -9.13 -7.12 -20.89
C VAL A 252 -9.55 -8.56 -20.68
N ASN A 253 -10.67 -9.00 -21.26
CA ASN A 253 -11.19 -10.36 -21.06
C ASN A 253 -10.13 -11.42 -21.39
N ARG A 254 -9.26 -11.19 -22.38
CA ARG A 254 -8.20 -12.14 -22.74
C ARG A 254 -7.25 -12.45 -21.58
N ILE A 255 -6.91 -11.45 -20.77
CA ILE A 255 -6.01 -11.62 -19.61
C ILE A 255 -6.75 -12.39 -18.51
N HIS A 256 -7.99 -12.02 -18.22
CA HIS A 256 -8.80 -12.70 -17.19
C HIS A 256 -9.02 -14.17 -17.55
N LYS A 257 -9.39 -14.50 -18.79
CA LYS A 257 -9.64 -15.88 -19.24
C LYS A 257 -8.48 -16.84 -18.99
N LYS A 258 -7.23 -16.35 -19.05
CA LYS A 258 -6.02 -17.17 -18.85
C LYS A 258 -5.47 -17.11 -17.42
N SER A 259 -6.06 -16.29 -16.56
CA SER A 259 -5.54 -16.04 -15.22
C SER A 259 -5.91 -17.13 -14.22
N LYS A 260 -4.98 -17.43 -13.32
CA LYS A 260 -5.18 -18.34 -12.19
C LYS A 260 -5.45 -17.56 -10.90
N GLN A 261 -6.12 -18.19 -9.94
CA GLN A 261 -6.33 -17.60 -8.62
C GLN A 261 -4.98 -17.22 -7.98
N GLY A 262 -4.91 -16.02 -7.41
CA GLY A 262 -3.70 -15.49 -6.78
C GLY A 262 -2.66 -14.91 -7.75
N GLN A 263 -2.84 -15.07 -9.07
CA GLN A 263 -1.96 -14.46 -10.06
C GLN A 263 -2.15 -12.94 -10.12
N TRP A 264 -1.04 -12.20 -10.19
CA TRP A 264 -1.06 -10.78 -10.49
C TRP A 264 -1.24 -10.58 -12.00
N ILE A 265 -2.31 -9.88 -12.42
CA ILE A 265 -2.70 -9.76 -13.83
C ILE A 265 -2.62 -8.33 -14.40
N TYR A 266 -2.16 -7.35 -13.60
CA TYR A 266 -2.19 -5.93 -13.98
C TYR A 266 -0.90 -5.45 -14.66
N GLY A 267 -0.02 -6.39 -15.02
CA GLY A 267 1.29 -6.11 -15.60
C GLY A 267 2.34 -5.76 -14.56
N SER A 268 3.60 -5.76 -14.99
CA SER A 268 4.71 -5.14 -14.29
C SER A 268 4.94 -3.74 -14.88
N ILE A 269 5.57 -2.88 -14.09
CA ILE A 269 6.08 -1.60 -14.56
C ILE A 269 7.58 -1.54 -14.29
N ARG A 270 8.27 -0.71 -15.04
CA ARG A 270 9.64 -0.35 -14.67
C ARG A 270 9.60 0.64 -13.51
N ARG A 271 10.62 0.60 -12.64
CA ARG A 271 10.70 1.47 -11.46
C ARG A 271 10.67 2.96 -11.81
N ASP A 272 11.27 3.34 -12.93
CA ASP A 272 11.30 4.72 -13.41
C ASP A 272 9.92 5.23 -13.87
N GLU A 273 9.04 4.34 -14.32
CA GLU A 273 7.67 4.71 -14.69
C GLU A 273 6.88 5.28 -13.51
N MET A 274 7.19 4.89 -12.27
CA MET A 274 6.52 5.43 -11.08
C MET A 274 6.73 6.94 -10.89
N MET A 275 7.80 7.48 -11.46
CA MET A 275 8.09 8.92 -11.40
C MET A 275 7.34 9.71 -12.48
N LEU A 276 6.72 9.04 -13.45
CA LEU A 276 5.94 9.68 -14.51
C LEU A 276 4.54 10.05 -14.01
N ASP A 277 3.93 11.06 -14.63
CA ASP A 277 2.53 11.41 -14.39
C ASP A 277 1.60 10.53 -15.23
N LEU A 278 0.75 9.77 -14.54
CA LEU A 278 -0.18 8.87 -15.17
C LEU A 278 -1.26 9.61 -15.98
N LEU A 279 -1.63 10.84 -15.58
CA LEU A 279 -2.61 11.65 -16.30
C LEU A 279 -2.04 12.22 -17.61
N GLN A 280 -0.75 12.57 -17.65
CA GLN A 280 -0.03 12.91 -18.89
C GLN A 280 0.19 11.68 -19.80
N MET A 281 0.47 10.50 -19.23
CA MET A 281 0.72 9.28 -20.00
C MET A 281 -0.52 8.75 -20.72
N ILE A 282 -1.73 9.04 -20.23
CA ILE A 282 -2.99 8.49 -20.73
C ILE A 282 -3.90 9.66 -21.11
N PRO A 283 -4.05 9.99 -22.39
CA PRO A 283 -4.97 11.03 -22.85
C PRO A 283 -6.38 10.79 -22.31
N LYS A 284 -7.05 11.88 -21.90
CA LYS A 284 -8.40 11.89 -21.30
C LYS A 284 -8.51 11.23 -19.91
N ALA A 285 -7.41 10.78 -19.30
CA ALA A 285 -7.48 10.16 -17.96
C ALA A 285 -8.06 11.10 -16.90
N SER A 286 -7.76 12.41 -16.95
CA SER A 286 -8.30 13.42 -16.03
C SER A 286 -9.83 13.53 -16.08
N GLU A 287 -10.43 13.34 -17.24
CA GLU A 287 -11.89 13.40 -17.44
C GLU A 287 -12.58 12.18 -16.81
N VAL A 288 -12.02 10.99 -17.02
CA VAL A 288 -12.68 9.72 -16.68
C VAL A 288 -12.28 9.16 -15.31
N ILE A 289 -11.17 9.60 -14.71
CA ILE A 289 -10.73 9.11 -13.40
C ILE A 289 -11.79 9.41 -12.33
N ASP A 290 -12.11 8.39 -11.53
CA ASP A 290 -12.99 8.51 -10.37
C ASP A 290 -12.25 9.07 -9.14
N LEU A 291 -13.02 9.54 -8.15
CA LEU A 291 -12.46 10.24 -6.99
C LEU A 291 -11.51 9.34 -6.19
N ALA A 292 -11.83 8.05 -6.05
CA ALA A 292 -11.02 7.10 -5.29
C ALA A 292 -9.66 6.84 -5.96
N HIS A 293 -9.62 6.61 -7.27
CA HIS A 293 -8.35 6.42 -7.98
C HIS A 293 -7.51 7.69 -8.01
N LEU A 294 -8.13 8.87 -8.15
CA LEU A 294 -7.40 10.14 -8.10
C LEU A 294 -6.79 10.38 -6.71
N ALA A 295 -7.53 10.08 -5.64
CA ALA A 295 -7.04 10.18 -4.27
C ALA A 295 -5.89 9.18 -4.01
N ALA A 296 -5.99 7.97 -4.55
CA ALA A 296 -4.92 6.97 -4.49
C ALA A 296 -3.67 7.41 -5.26
N LEU A 297 -3.83 8.02 -6.44
CA LEU A 297 -2.72 8.54 -7.24
C LEU A 297 -1.99 9.69 -6.51
N CYS A 298 -2.75 10.60 -5.89
CA CYS A 298 -2.20 11.64 -5.01
C CYS A 298 -1.42 11.06 -3.82
N LEU A 299 -2.01 10.09 -3.11
CA LEU A 299 -1.32 9.38 -2.02
C LEU A 299 -0.05 8.67 -2.49
N LEU A 300 -0.10 8.01 -3.64
CA LEU A 300 1.05 7.31 -4.21
C LEU A 300 2.22 8.28 -4.42
N LYS A 301 1.97 9.47 -5.00
CA LYS A 301 3.01 10.49 -5.20
C LYS A 301 3.53 11.06 -3.89
N LEU A 302 2.64 11.37 -2.94
CA LEU A 302 3.03 11.78 -1.59
C LEU A 302 3.93 10.74 -0.91
N ARG A 303 3.63 9.45 -1.08
CA ARG A 303 4.43 8.35 -0.53
C ARG A 303 5.80 8.22 -1.19
N ILE A 304 5.88 8.37 -2.51
CA ILE A 304 7.14 8.40 -3.25
C ILE A 304 8.01 9.55 -2.72
N MET A 305 7.46 10.76 -2.59
CA MET A 305 8.17 11.92 -2.05
C MET A 305 8.62 11.71 -0.60
N ALA A 306 7.78 11.11 0.24
CA ALA A 306 8.15 10.81 1.63
C ALA A 306 9.31 9.80 1.72
N LYS A 307 9.31 8.76 0.87
CA LYS A 307 10.42 7.80 0.78
C LYS A 307 11.72 8.46 0.34
N VAL A 308 11.66 9.30 -0.69
CA VAL A 308 12.80 10.10 -1.17
C VAL A 308 13.39 10.92 -0.03
N ARG A 309 12.57 11.69 0.69
CA ARG A 309 13.04 12.53 1.80
C ARG A 309 13.67 11.74 2.94
N VAL A 310 13.13 10.56 3.25
CA VAL A 310 13.72 9.71 4.29
C VAL A 310 15.05 9.12 3.82
N HIS A 311 15.17 8.74 2.54
CA HIS A 311 16.46 8.36 1.98
C HIS A 311 17.47 9.50 2.10
N ASP A 312 17.11 10.73 1.68
CA ASP A 312 17.99 11.90 1.78
C ASP A 312 18.43 12.15 3.23
N TYR A 313 17.50 12.03 4.19
CA TYR A 313 17.79 12.17 5.61
C TYR A 313 18.75 11.09 6.12
N VAL A 314 18.47 9.82 5.84
CA VAL A 314 19.32 8.69 6.24
C VAL A 314 20.72 8.84 5.66
N PHE A 315 20.84 9.21 4.38
CA PHE A 315 22.12 9.49 3.74
C PHE A 315 22.85 10.65 4.42
N ALA A 316 22.17 11.76 4.73
CA ALA A 316 22.77 12.90 5.40
C ALA A 316 23.25 12.57 6.82
N VAL A 317 22.50 11.77 7.58
CA VAL A 317 22.92 11.28 8.90
C VAL A 317 24.12 10.34 8.76
N PHE A 318 24.06 9.40 7.81
CA PHE A 318 25.12 8.43 7.59
C PHE A 318 26.45 9.11 7.22
N ALA A 319 26.41 10.09 6.33
CA ALA A 319 27.58 10.86 5.89
C ALA A 319 28.32 11.57 7.06
N ARG A 320 27.65 11.79 8.20
CA ARG A 320 28.26 12.39 9.41
C ARG A 320 28.90 11.38 10.35
N THR A 321 28.70 10.08 10.12
CA THR A 321 29.30 9.02 10.95
C THR A 321 30.76 8.78 10.57
N ARG A 322 31.59 8.25 11.48
CA ARG A 322 32.99 7.90 11.16
C ARG A 322 33.09 6.97 9.94
N THR A 323 32.18 6.00 9.84
CA THR A 323 32.12 5.07 8.71
C THR A 323 31.71 5.80 7.43
N GLY A 324 30.69 6.66 7.48
CA GLY A 324 30.27 7.45 6.32
C GLY A 324 31.35 8.42 5.84
N ILE A 325 32.13 9.02 6.75
CA ILE A 325 33.29 9.86 6.40
C ILE A 325 34.36 9.02 5.68
N LYS A 326 34.67 7.82 6.19
CA LYS A 326 35.62 6.90 5.52
C LYS A 326 35.14 6.46 4.15
N LEU A 327 33.84 6.20 4.02
CA LEU A 327 33.17 5.89 2.75
C LEU A 327 32.84 7.16 1.95
N GLY A 328 33.39 8.33 2.33
CA GLY A 328 33.00 9.62 1.80
C GLY A 328 33.02 9.67 0.28
N LYS A 329 34.05 9.12 -0.38
CA LYS A 329 34.14 9.03 -1.84
C LYS A 329 33.04 8.17 -2.44
N VAL A 330 32.81 6.96 -1.92
CA VAL A 330 31.74 6.06 -2.37
C VAL A 330 30.37 6.69 -2.17
N LEU A 331 30.12 7.32 -1.02
CA LEU A 331 28.88 8.03 -0.76
C LEU A 331 28.72 9.25 -1.64
N GLN A 332 29.80 9.97 -1.96
CA GLN A 332 29.76 11.11 -2.87
C GLN A 332 29.48 10.66 -4.29
N THR A 333 29.97 9.49 -4.70
CA THR A 333 29.66 8.82 -5.97
C THR A 333 28.21 8.35 -6.01
N ILE A 334 27.75 7.58 -5.02
CA ILE A 334 26.33 7.17 -4.90
C ILE A 334 25.44 8.40 -4.85
N ARG A 335 25.79 9.37 -4.02
CA ARG A 335 25.08 10.64 -3.96
C ARG A 335 25.14 11.34 -5.29
N TYR A 336 26.24 11.38 -6.03
CA TYR A 336 26.32 11.97 -7.37
C TYR A 336 25.38 11.27 -8.37
N PHE A 337 25.28 9.94 -8.33
CA PHE A 337 24.29 9.17 -9.09
C PHE A 337 22.85 9.52 -8.70
N TYR A 338 22.57 9.73 -7.41
CA TYR A 338 21.26 10.12 -6.88
C TYR A 338 21.00 11.65 -6.91
N ASN A 339 22.01 12.51 -6.97
CA ASN A 339 21.95 13.99 -6.93
C ASN A 339 22.02 14.59 -8.31
N ARG A 340 22.01 13.77 -9.37
CA ARG A 340 21.90 14.28 -10.73
C ARG A 340 20.72 15.26 -10.78
N GLU A 341 20.86 16.36 -11.51
CA GLU A 341 19.81 17.33 -11.80
C GLU A 341 18.46 16.64 -12.12
N ALA A 342 18.52 15.48 -12.78
CA ALA A 342 17.39 14.58 -13.02
C ALA A 342 16.60 14.18 -11.76
N TYR A 343 17.25 13.86 -10.63
CA TYR A 343 16.57 13.48 -9.38
C TYR A 343 15.89 14.66 -8.71
N GLN A 344 16.59 15.79 -8.55
CA GLN A 344 15.97 17.00 -8.00
C GLN A 344 14.82 17.48 -8.87
N THR A 345 15.01 17.44 -10.19
CA THR A 345 13.96 17.68 -11.18
C THR A 345 12.81 16.69 -11.00
N SER A 346 13.09 15.42 -10.74
CA SER A 346 12.08 14.39 -10.51
C SER A 346 11.26 14.61 -9.24
N VAL A 347 11.90 15.04 -8.13
CA VAL A 347 11.22 15.40 -6.87
C VAL A 347 10.36 16.65 -7.06
N LYS A 348 10.88 17.67 -7.74
CA LYS A 348 10.12 18.87 -8.09
C LYS A 348 8.92 18.53 -8.96
N ARG A 349 9.09 17.65 -9.95
CA ARG A 349 7.98 17.11 -10.76
C ARG A 349 6.96 16.37 -9.92
N GLN A 350 7.38 15.51 -8.97
CA GLN A 350 6.43 14.83 -8.07
C GLN A 350 5.63 15.85 -7.25
N HIS A 351 6.26 16.93 -6.78
CA HIS A 351 5.57 17.99 -6.05
C HIS A 351 4.51 18.68 -6.92
N ASN A 352 4.86 19.03 -8.17
CA ASN A 352 3.92 19.62 -9.13
C ASN A 352 2.75 18.66 -9.40
N TYR A 353 3.01 17.37 -9.64
CA TYR A 353 1.96 16.38 -9.83
C TYR A 353 1.02 16.28 -8.63
N VAL A 354 1.55 16.31 -7.40
CA VAL A 354 0.71 16.32 -6.20
C VAL A 354 -0.18 17.56 -6.16
N GLN A 355 0.35 18.75 -6.46
CA GLN A 355 -0.43 19.99 -6.51
C GLN A 355 -1.54 19.91 -7.57
N GLU A 356 -1.20 19.47 -8.78
CA GLU A 356 -2.17 19.27 -9.87
C GLU A 356 -3.28 18.28 -9.46
N TYR A 357 -2.92 17.15 -8.84
CA TYR A 357 -3.89 16.17 -8.38
C TYR A 357 -4.76 16.69 -7.23
N MET A 358 -4.20 17.48 -6.31
CA MET A 358 -4.98 18.09 -5.24
C MET A 358 -5.99 19.10 -5.80
N THR A 359 -5.57 19.95 -6.74
CA THR A 359 -6.46 20.86 -7.46
C THR A 359 -7.58 20.08 -8.16
N LEU A 360 -7.24 19.00 -8.88
CA LEU A 360 -8.23 18.17 -9.57
C LEU A 360 -9.17 17.43 -8.58
N LEU A 361 -8.67 17.02 -7.42
CA LEU A 361 -9.50 16.44 -6.35
C LEU A 361 -10.53 17.45 -5.85
N MET A 362 -10.13 18.70 -5.62
CA MET A 362 -11.05 19.76 -5.20
C MET A 362 -12.08 20.08 -6.28
N GLN A 363 -11.66 20.13 -7.55
CA GLN A 363 -12.56 20.35 -8.68
C GLN A 363 -13.60 19.22 -8.82
N LYS A 364 -13.19 17.95 -8.65
CA LYS A 364 -14.11 16.82 -8.72
C LYS A 364 -15.00 16.69 -7.49
N ASN A 365 -14.47 17.00 -6.30
CA ASN A 365 -15.21 16.92 -5.05
C ASN A 365 -14.58 17.83 -3.98
N ALA A 366 -15.18 19.01 -3.78
CA ALA A 366 -14.67 20.01 -2.85
C ALA A 366 -14.66 19.56 -1.38
N SER A 367 -15.43 18.53 -1.01
CA SER A 367 -15.56 18.08 0.38
C SER A 367 -14.45 17.11 0.83
N LEU A 368 -13.79 16.40 -0.09
CA LEU A 368 -12.86 15.33 0.27
C LEU A 368 -11.60 15.82 1.00
N LEU A 369 -10.87 16.78 0.42
CA LEU A 369 -9.61 17.25 1.02
C LEU A 369 -9.83 17.98 2.35
N PRO A 370 -10.84 18.85 2.49
CA PRO A 370 -11.17 19.44 3.78
C PRO A 370 -11.52 18.37 4.83
N ALA A 371 -12.28 17.33 4.47
CA ALA A 371 -12.60 16.21 5.36
C ALA A 371 -11.35 15.44 5.80
N ILE A 372 -10.36 15.24 4.91
CA ILE A 372 -9.08 14.63 5.28
C ILE A 372 -8.34 15.50 6.32
N LEU A 373 -8.38 16.82 6.17
CA LEU A 373 -7.71 17.75 7.06
C LEU A 373 -8.39 17.85 8.44
N TYR A 374 -9.73 17.85 8.49
CA TYR A 374 -10.52 17.81 9.73
C TYR A 374 -11.50 16.63 9.73
N PRO A 375 -11.04 15.41 10.09
CA PRO A 375 -11.82 14.19 9.88
C PRO A 375 -13.06 14.04 10.78
N VAL A 376 -13.16 14.80 11.87
CA VAL A 376 -14.17 14.56 12.93
C VAL A 376 -15.61 14.66 12.41
N PRO A 377 -16.04 15.70 11.66
CA PRO A 377 -17.40 15.77 11.14
C PRO A 377 -17.75 14.57 10.26
N MET A 378 -16.86 14.22 9.32
CA MET A 378 -17.06 13.09 8.41
C MET A 378 -17.09 11.73 9.13
N LEU A 379 -16.32 11.57 10.23
CA LEU A 379 -16.32 10.35 11.04
C LEU A 379 -17.57 10.17 11.90
N ARG A 380 -18.25 11.26 12.28
CA ARG A 380 -19.51 11.23 13.03
C ARG A 380 -20.71 10.92 12.16
N GLN A 381 -20.61 11.19 10.86
CA GLN A 381 -21.67 10.89 9.90
C GLN A 381 -21.84 9.38 9.70
N GLY A 382 -23.10 8.95 9.66
CA GLY A 382 -23.48 7.60 9.24
C GLY A 382 -23.14 7.34 7.76
N ARG A 383 -23.14 6.07 7.36
CA ARG A 383 -22.96 5.69 5.95
C ARG A 383 -24.08 6.30 5.11
N PRO A 384 -23.78 7.08 4.05
CA PRO A 384 -24.81 7.61 3.16
C PRO A 384 -25.62 6.48 2.52
N ARG A 385 -26.94 6.69 2.38
CA ARG A 385 -27.83 5.72 1.72
C ARG A 385 -27.50 5.55 0.24
N LYS A 386 -27.08 6.63 -0.40
CA LYS A 386 -26.72 6.70 -1.83
C LYS A 386 -25.40 7.43 -1.98
N ILE A 387 -24.53 6.90 -2.83
CA ILE A 387 -23.26 7.52 -3.20
C ILE A 387 -23.47 8.24 -4.53
N GLU A 388 -23.27 9.55 -4.55
CA GLU A 388 -23.48 10.39 -5.74
C GLU A 388 -22.19 11.11 -6.14
N ARG A 389 -21.85 11.05 -7.42
CA ARG A 389 -20.61 11.62 -7.96
C ARG A 389 -20.57 13.14 -7.75
N GLY A 390 -19.44 13.63 -7.26
CA GLY A 390 -19.19 15.04 -6.94
C GLY A 390 -19.87 15.55 -5.68
N LYS A 391 -20.70 14.73 -5.00
CA LYS A 391 -21.42 15.11 -3.79
C LYS A 391 -20.64 14.71 -2.52
N PRO A 392 -21.01 15.26 -1.34
CA PRO A 392 -20.41 14.86 -0.06
C PRO A 392 -20.46 13.36 0.22
N SER A 393 -21.44 12.63 -0.32
CA SER A 393 -21.55 11.17 -0.15
C SER A 393 -20.42 10.38 -0.83
N GLU A 394 -19.97 10.78 -2.03
CA GLU A 394 -18.77 10.20 -2.68
C GLU A 394 -17.49 10.58 -1.92
N ALA A 395 -17.43 11.80 -1.38
CA ALA A 395 -16.35 12.21 -0.49
C ALA A 395 -16.31 11.35 0.77
N TRP A 396 -17.44 11.09 1.42
CA TRP A 396 -17.53 10.21 2.58
C TRP A 396 -17.00 8.82 2.24
N ASP A 397 -17.50 8.23 1.14
CA ASP A 397 -17.11 6.89 0.72
C ASP A 397 -15.62 6.80 0.35
N THR A 398 -15.05 7.83 -0.30
CA THR A 398 -13.60 7.87 -0.60
C THR A 398 -12.77 8.14 0.65
N PHE A 399 -13.21 9.08 1.49
CA PHE A 399 -12.59 9.46 2.75
C PHE A 399 -12.36 8.23 3.62
N ARG A 400 -13.39 7.40 3.84
CA ARG A 400 -13.30 6.18 4.66
C ARG A 400 -12.16 5.25 4.24
N LYS A 401 -11.82 5.22 2.95
CA LYS A 401 -10.77 4.35 2.40
C LYS A 401 -9.36 4.89 2.63
N CYS A 402 -9.21 6.22 2.60
CA CYS A 402 -7.90 6.85 2.38
C CYS A 402 -7.42 7.80 3.49
N TRP A 403 -8.32 8.35 4.32
CA TRP A 403 -7.98 9.47 5.22
C TRP A 403 -6.81 9.17 6.18
N ARG A 404 -6.77 7.93 6.72
CA ARG A 404 -5.67 7.49 7.60
C ARG A 404 -4.34 7.43 6.87
N LEU A 405 -4.33 7.07 5.59
CA LEU A 405 -3.12 7.00 4.78
C LEU A 405 -2.58 8.40 4.51
N PHE A 406 -3.45 9.38 4.26
CA PHE A 406 -3.05 10.79 4.14
C PHE A 406 -2.43 11.28 5.44
N ARG A 407 -3.10 11.06 6.57
CA ARG A 407 -2.62 11.50 7.89
C ARG A 407 -1.28 10.87 8.28
N ARG A 408 -1.02 9.62 7.87
CA ARG A 408 0.21 8.89 8.18
C ARG A 408 1.35 9.15 7.22
N THR A 409 1.09 9.73 6.05
CA THR A 409 2.15 10.00 5.10
C THR A 409 2.89 11.27 5.53
N PRO A 410 4.21 11.20 5.81
CA PRO A 410 4.95 12.35 6.31
C PRO A 410 4.87 13.55 5.37
N GLY A 411 4.62 14.73 5.93
CA GLY A 411 4.51 16.00 5.18
C GLY A 411 3.16 16.24 4.51
N THR A 412 2.29 15.24 4.40
CA THR A 412 0.99 15.38 3.72
C THR A 412 0.07 16.39 4.38
N LEU A 413 -0.11 16.35 5.70
CA LEU A 413 -0.97 17.32 6.40
C LEU A 413 -0.44 18.75 6.30
N LYS A 414 0.89 18.92 6.32
CA LYS A 414 1.52 20.23 6.11
C LYS A 414 1.18 20.76 4.72
N MET A 415 1.39 19.96 3.67
CA MET A 415 1.05 20.33 2.29
C MET A 415 -0.42 20.68 2.13
N LEU A 416 -1.33 19.92 2.76
CA LEU A 416 -2.75 20.23 2.75
C LEU A 416 -3.04 21.58 3.42
N ARG A 417 -2.46 21.87 4.59
CA ARG A 417 -2.64 23.17 5.26
C ARG A 417 -2.09 24.33 4.44
N ASP A 418 -0.90 24.17 3.86
CA ASP A 418 -0.25 25.19 3.03
C ASP A 418 -1.13 25.54 1.81
N MET A 419 -1.85 24.56 1.27
CA MET A 419 -2.79 24.74 0.16
C MET A 419 -4.07 25.50 0.57
N PHE A 420 -4.60 25.27 1.77
CA PHE A 420 -5.81 25.94 2.26
C PHE A 420 -5.54 27.32 2.91
N ARG A 421 -4.28 27.78 2.99
CA ARG A 421 -3.87 29.13 3.42
C ARG A 421 -4.71 29.73 4.59
N CYS A 422 -4.85 28.97 5.67
CA CYS A 422 -5.54 29.33 6.93
C CYS A 422 -7.07 29.54 6.87
N ASP A 423 -7.66 29.87 5.71
CA ASP A 423 -9.11 29.92 5.54
C ASP A 423 -9.61 28.57 5.02
N VAL A 424 -9.73 27.60 5.94
CA VAL A 424 -10.37 26.34 5.59
C VAL A 424 -11.87 26.62 5.52
N PRO A 425 -12.50 26.49 4.34
CA PRO A 425 -13.95 26.62 4.27
C PRO A 425 -14.56 25.59 5.23
N VAL A 426 -15.35 26.07 6.18
CA VAL A 426 -16.19 25.20 7.01
C VAL A 426 -17.14 24.53 6.03
N TYR A 427 -16.94 23.24 5.79
CA TYR A 427 -17.86 22.47 4.97
C TYR A 427 -19.10 22.24 5.81
N ASP A 428 -20.14 23.02 5.54
CA ASP A 428 -21.46 22.86 6.12
C ASP A 428 -21.98 21.47 5.77
N CYS A 429 -21.85 20.56 6.74
CA CYS A 429 -22.41 19.23 6.67
C CYS A 429 -23.91 19.20 7.03
N TYR A 430 -24.50 20.38 7.22
CA TYR A 430 -25.92 20.59 7.49
C TYR A 430 -26.61 21.05 6.20
N VAL A 431 -26.72 20.16 5.21
CA VAL A 431 -27.70 20.36 4.14
C VAL A 431 -28.67 19.18 4.17
N GLU A 432 -29.78 19.43 4.87
CA GLU A 432 -31.11 18.83 4.75
C GLU A 432 -31.20 17.29 4.89
N SER A 433 -31.55 16.87 6.10
CA SER A 433 -32.12 15.55 6.44
C SER A 433 -33.54 15.37 5.94
#